data_AF-A0A521VDQ7-F1
#
_entry.id   AF-A0A521VDQ7-F1
#
_cell.length_a   1.000
_cell.length_b   1.000
_cell.length_c   1.000
_cell.angle_alpha   90.00
_cell.angle_beta   90.00
_cell.angle_gamma   90.00
#
_symmetry.space_group_name_H-M   'P 1'
#
loop_
_entity.id
_entity.type
_entity.pdbx_description
1 polymer ?
#
loop_
_entity_poly.entity_id
_entity_poly.type
_entity_poly.pdbx_seq_one_letter_code
_entity_poly.pdbx_strand_id
1 'polypeptide(L)'
;MGDATELGALLASQPKPVCASLTPFEVADADFEAGFVALRFAEQAAFSNHWGNIQGGFGVAMIDVLVSIAAYAKLRQWCPTIEIVGSGRAARHPRDRDGERQGIAAMCTRSTRQRQAAAGAQKSPWISVRSA
;
A
#
# COMPACT_ATOMS: atom_id res chain seq x y z
N MET A 1 -17.67 13.94 -6.99
CA MET A 1 -17.14 12.57 -6.91
C MET A 1 -15.82 12.69 -6.18
N GLY A 2 -15.57 11.93 -5.12
CA GLY A 2 -14.31 12.04 -4.37
C GLY A 2 -13.17 11.36 -5.11
N ASP A 3 -11.94 11.84 -4.92
CA ASP A 3 -10.72 11.30 -5.54
C ASP A 3 -10.59 9.78 -5.39
N ALA A 4 -10.97 9.22 -4.24
CA ALA A 4 -10.95 7.77 -4.02
C ALA A 4 -11.88 7.00 -4.98
N THR A 5 -13.08 7.51 -5.22
CA THR A 5 -14.05 6.90 -6.16
C THR A 5 -13.56 7.05 -7.60
N GLU A 6 -13.02 8.21 -7.96
CA GLU A 6 -12.45 8.45 -9.28
C GLU A 6 -11.24 7.54 -9.53
N LEU A 7 -10.35 7.39 -8.55
CA LEU A 7 -9.20 6.49 -8.63
C LEU A 7 -9.64 5.04 -8.85
N GLY A 8 -10.68 4.60 -8.13
CA GLY A 8 -11.27 3.28 -8.35
C GLY A 8 -11.76 3.08 -9.79
N ALA A 9 -12.45 4.07 -10.36
CA ALA A 9 -12.93 4.02 -11.74
C ALA A 9 -11.77 4.02 -12.76
N LEU A 10 -10.74 4.84 -12.54
CA LEU A 10 -9.56 4.88 -13.38
C LEU A 10 -8.84 3.54 -13.37
N LEU A 11 -8.56 2.97 -12.21
CA LEU A 11 -7.90 1.66 -12.09
C LEU A 11 -8.73 0.54 -12.74
N ALA A 12 -10.06 0.56 -12.61
CA ALA A 12 -10.95 -0.40 -13.26
C ALA A 12 -10.90 -0.33 -14.79
N SER A 13 -10.59 0.85 -15.35
CA SER A 13 -10.43 1.03 -16.81
C SER A 13 -9.07 0.57 -17.35
N GLN A 14 -8.09 0.30 -16.49
CA GLN A 14 -6.76 -0.11 -16.91
C GLN A 14 -6.68 -1.62 -17.23
N PRO A 15 -5.79 -2.04 -18.14
CA PRO A 15 -5.47 -3.44 -18.33
C PRO A 15 -4.98 -4.06 -17.01
N LYS A 16 -5.59 -5.17 -16.59
CA LYS A 16 -5.19 -5.87 -15.36
C LYS A 16 -4.09 -6.89 -15.68
N PRO A 17 -2.87 -6.74 -15.12
CA PRO A 17 -1.85 -7.76 -15.26
C PRO A 17 -2.27 -9.03 -14.49
N VAL A 18 -1.79 -10.19 -14.91
CA VAL A 18 -2.11 -11.49 -14.28
C VAL A 18 -1.83 -11.47 -12.77
N CYS A 19 -0.75 -10.81 -12.36
CA CYS A 19 -0.34 -10.68 -10.96
C CYS A 19 -1.28 -9.83 -10.11
N ALA A 20 -2.15 -8.98 -10.67
CA ALA A 20 -3.08 -8.15 -9.89
C ALA A 20 -4.10 -8.99 -9.10
N SER A 21 -4.38 -10.22 -9.56
CA SER A 21 -5.23 -11.16 -8.82
C SER A 21 -4.60 -11.65 -7.50
N LEU A 22 -3.28 -11.56 -7.38
CA LEU A 22 -2.50 -11.99 -6.22
C LEU A 22 -2.30 -10.86 -5.20
N THR A 23 -2.70 -9.63 -5.52
CA THR A 23 -2.60 -8.46 -4.65
C THR A 23 -3.94 -7.70 -4.60
N PRO A 24 -5.06 -8.34 -4.22
CA PRO A 24 -6.33 -7.68 -4.03
C PRO A 24 -6.21 -6.55 -3.01
N PHE A 25 -6.75 -5.40 -3.39
CA PHE A 25 -6.86 -4.23 -2.53
C PHE A 25 -8.16 -3.47 -2.81
N GLU A 26 -8.53 -2.61 -1.87
CA GLU A 26 -9.58 -1.63 -2.02
C GLU A 26 -9.00 -0.23 -1.80
N VAL A 27 -9.41 0.74 -2.60
CA VAL A 27 -9.04 2.15 -2.39
C VAL A 27 -9.86 2.69 -1.22
N ALA A 28 -9.19 2.97 -0.12
CA ALA A 28 -9.82 3.51 1.09
C ALA A 28 -9.88 5.05 1.06
N ASP A 29 -8.84 5.69 0.51
CA ASP A 29 -8.76 7.14 0.40
C ASP A 29 -7.76 7.54 -0.70
N ALA A 30 -7.91 8.74 -1.26
CA ALA A 30 -6.98 9.32 -2.22
C ALA A 30 -7.04 10.86 -2.22
N ASP A 31 -5.90 11.47 -2.55
CA ASP A 31 -5.76 12.90 -2.87
C ASP A 31 -4.76 13.01 -4.02
N PHE A 32 -5.27 13.34 -5.22
CA PHE A 32 -4.46 13.43 -6.43
C PHE A 32 -3.43 14.56 -6.36
N GLU A 33 -3.74 15.65 -5.67
CA GLU A 33 -2.83 16.79 -5.55
C GLU A 33 -1.69 16.51 -4.58
N ALA A 34 -1.95 15.86 -3.45
CA ALA A 34 -0.90 15.44 -2.54
C ALA A 34 -0.14 14.19 -3.01
N GLY A 35 -0.66 13.48 -4.02
CA GLY A 35 -0.21 12.14 -4.38
C GLY A 35 -0.32 11.20 -3.19
N PHE A 36 -1.44 11.28 -2.48
CA PHE A 36 -1.74 10.42 -1.34
C PHE A 36 -2.74 9.35 -1.75
N VAL A 37 -2.48 8.12 -1.34
CA VAL A 37 -3.40 6.98 -1.51
C VAL A 37 -3.35 6.13 -0.25
N ALA A 38 -4.52 5.67 0.19
CA ALA A 38 -4.66 4.64 1.21
C ALA A 38 -5.35 3.42 0.61
N LEU A 39 -4.76 2.25 0.79
CA LEU A 39 -5.30 0.97 0.35
C LEU A 39 -5.59 0.08 1.55
N ARG A 40 -6.71 -0.65 1.45
CA ARG A 40 -7.04 -1.78 2.31
C ARG A 40 -6.68 -3.07 1.60
N PHE A 41 -6.06 -3.99 2.31
CA PHE A 41 -5.79 -5.33 1.79
C PHE A 41 -5.89 -6.36 2.92
N ALA A 42 -6.16 -7.60 2.54
CA ALA A 42 -6.18 -8.72 3.47
C ALA A 42 -4.93 -9.59 3.28
N GLU A 43 -4.52 -10.23 4.37
CA GLU A 43 -3.55 -11.31 4.28
C GLU A 43 -4.10 -12.45 3.43
N GLN A 44 -3.24 -13.03 2.60
CA GLN A 44 -3.62 -14.14 1.73
C GLN A 44 -2.90 -15.40 2.12
N ALA A 45 -3.68 -16.48 2.30
CA ALA A 45 -3.15 -17.79 2.63
C ALA A 45 -2.13 -18.29 1.57
N ALA A 46 -2.31 -17.93 0.30
CA ALA A 46 -1.40 -18.25 -0.80
C ALA A 46 0.04 -17.74 -0.58
N PHE A 47 0.21 -16.72 0.27
CA PHE A 47 1.51 -16.16 0.62
C PHE A 47 2.01 -16.59 1.99
N SER A 48 1.49 -17.68 2.55
CA SER A 48 2.03 -18.26 3.78
C SER A 48 3.32 -19.04 3.49
N ASN A 49 4.26 -19.03 4.42
CA ASN A 49 5.46 -19.87 4.38
C ASN A 49 5.18 -21.24 5.02
N HIS A 50 6.18 -22.13 4.99
CA HIS A 50 6.06 -23.48 5.57
C HIS A 50 5.68 -23.49 7.06
N TRP A 51 5.99 -22.42 7.79
CA TRP A 51 5.63 -22.25 9.20
C TRP A 51 4.29 -21.57 9.40
N GLY A 52 3.51 -21.41 8.34
CA GLY A 52 2.22 -20.77 8.34
C GLY A 52 2.28 -19.25 8.32
N ASN A 53 3.42 -18.58 8.46
CA ASN A 53 3.48 -17.10 8.51
C ASN A 53 3.36 -16.47 7.13
N ILE A 54 2.78 -15.27 7.03
CA ILE A 54 2.80 -14.45 5.82
C ILE A 54 4.25 -14.14 5.44
N GLN A 55 4.60 -14.47 4.19
CA GLN A 55 5.91 -14.21 3.61
C GLN A 55 6.17 -12.71 3.56
N GLY A 56 7.37 -12.29 3.97
CA GLY A 56 7.78 -10.88 3.90
C GLY A 56 7.67 -10.29 2.49
N GLY A 57 7.88 -11.13 1.46
CA GLY A 57 7.71 -10.75 0.06
C GLY A 57 6.30 -10.27 -0.30
N PHE A 58 5.26 -10.80 0.35
CA PHE A 58 3.89 -10.31 0.16
C PHE A 58 3.73 -8.88 0.68
N GLY A 59 4.28 -8.57 1.86
CA GLY A 59 4.27 -7.21 2.40
C GLY A 59 4.98 -6.23 1.47
N VAL A 60 6.13 -6.62 0.91
CA VAL A 60 6.86 -5.81 -0.07
C VAL A 60 6.05 -5.61 -1.36
N ALA A 61 5.40 -6.67 -1.87
CA ALA A 61 4.54 -6.58 -3.05
C ALA A 61 3.35 -5.63 -2.84
N MET A 62 2.71 -5.64 -1.66
CA MET A 62 1.63 -4.71 -1.36
C MET A 62 2.11 -3.25 -1.25
N ILE A 63 3.34 -3.04 -0.76
CA ILE A 63 3.97 -1.71 -0.74
C ILE A 63 4.24 -1.23 -2.18
N ASP A 64 4.73 -2.11 -3.05
CA ASP A 64 4.94 -1.78 -4.47
C ASP A 64 3.65 -1.33 -5.14
N VAL A 65 2.57 -2.11 -5.00
CA VAL A 65 1.23 -1.76 -5.50
C VAL A 65 0.78 -0.38 -5.01
N LEU A 66 0.94 -0.11 -3.71
CA LEU A 66 0.57 1.18 -3.12
C LEU A 66 1.38 2.34 -3.72
N VAL A 67 2.70 2.17 -3.86
CA VAL A 67 3.58 3.20 -4.43
C VAL A 67 3.26 3.43 -5.91
N SER A 68 3.08 2.38 -6.70
CA SER A 68 2.71 2.51 -8.11
C SER A 68 1.37 3.23 -8.29
N ILE A 69 0.37 2.93 -7.45
CA ILE A 69 -0.93 3.58 -7.50
C ILE A 69 -0.84 5.04 -7.04
N ALA A 70 -0.07 5.34 -6.00
CA ALA A 70 0.15 6.72 -5.57
C ALA A 70 0.87 7.56 -6.65
N ALA A 71 1.85 6.97 -7.35
CA ALA A 71 2.52 7.60 -8.49
C ALA A 71 1.54 7.83 -9.65
N TYR A 72 0.73 6.82 -10.00
CA TYR A 72 -0.29 6.94 -11.04
C TYR A 72 -1.36 7.99 -10.68
N ALA A 73 -1.81 8.02 -9.43
CA ALA A 73 -2.77 8.98 -8.92
C ALA A 73 -2.27 10.42 -9.12
N LYS A 74 -0.98 10.68 -8.87
CA LYS A 74 -0.38 12.02 -9.03
C LYS A 74 -0.03 12.37 -10.48
N LEU A 75 0.54 11.42 -11.23
CA LEU A 75 1.17 11.70 -12.53
C LEU A 75 0.31 11.29 -13.73
N ARG A 76 -0.77 10.53 -13.49
CA ARG A 76 -1.62 9.92 -14.53
C ARG A 76 -0.86 9.07 -15.55
N GLN A 77 0.28 8.51 -15.14
CA GLN A 77 1.13 7.62 -15.93
C GLN A 77 1.66 6.49 -15.07
N TRP A 78 1.82 5.31 -15.67
CA TRP A 78 2.45 4.17 -15.00
C TRP A 78 3.96 4.37 -15.00
N CYS A 79 4.56 4.32 -13.81
CA CYS A 79 5.99 4.39 -13.64
C CYS A 79 6.51 3.01 -13.20
N PRO A 80 7.54 2.47 -13.89
CA PRO A 80 8.16 1.24 -13.43
C PRO A 80 8.88 1.49 -12.10
N THR A 81 8.64 0.61 -11.14
CA THR A 81 9.40 0.59 -9.88
C THR A 81 10.83 0.14 -10.18
N ILE A 82 11.81 0.99 -9.85
CA ILE A 82 13.24 0.69 -10.05
C ILE A 82 13.80 -0.13 -8.86
N GLU A 83 13.42 0.24 -7.64
CA GLU A 83 13.91 -0.39 -6.42
C GLU A 83 12.90 -0.23 -5.28
N ILE A 84 12.69 -1.31 -4.51
CA ILE A 84 12.02 -1.27 -3.21
C ILE A 84 12.85 -2.06 -2.21
N VAL A 85 13.19 -1.39 -1.11
CA VAL A 85 13.88 -2.00 0.03
C VAL A 85 12.93 -2.00 1.22
N GLY A 86 12.63 -3.18 1.74
CA GLY A 86 11.78 -3.38 2.91
C GLY A 86 12.56 -3.98 4.08
N SER A 87 12.28 -3.51 5.29
CA SER A 87 12.75 -4.17 6.53
C SER A 87 11.55 -4.64 7.34
N GLY A 88 11.33 -5.95 7.39
CA GLY A 88 10.30 -6.57 8.21
C GLY A 88 10.79 -6.72 9.66
N ARG A 89 9.97 -6.29 10.63
CA ARG A 89 10.32 -6.39 12.07
C ARG A 89 9.76 -7.64 12.77
N ALA A 90 8.84 -8.39 12.16
CA ALA A 90 8.32 -9.64 12.71
C ALA A 90 7.61 -10.47 11.63
N ALA A 91 7.73 -11.80 11.71
CA ALA A 91 6.88 -12.72 10.95
C ALA A 91 5.45 -12.63 11.49
N ARG A 92 4.46 -12.68 10.60
CA ARG A 92 3.05 -12.51 10.97
C ARG A 92 2.30 -13.80 10.69
N HIS A 93 1.63 -14.36 11.70
CA HIS A 93 0.93 -15.64 11.57
C HIS A 93 -0.55 -15.39 11.21
N PRO A 94 -1.08 -15.96 10.10
CA PRO A 94 -2.46 -15.82 9.67
C PRO A 94 -3.48 -16.52 10.59
N ARG A 95 -3.03 -17.23 11.63
CA ARG A 95 -3.93 -17.79 12.68
C ARG A 95 -4.11 -16.91 13.92
N ASP A 96 -3.71 -15.64 13.91
CA ASP A 96 -4.26 -14.67 14.88
C ASP A 96 -5.74 -14.40 14.49
N ARG A 97 -6.60 -15.41 14.70
CA ARG A 97 -7.95 -15.60 14.13
C ARG A 97 -9.10 -14.91 14.91
N ASP A 98 -8.83 -13.79 15.58
CA ASP A 98 -9.90 -13.00 16.20
C ASP A 98 -10.01 -11.64 15.49
N GLY A 99 -10.74 -11.68 14.37
CA GLY A 99 -11.08 -10.54 13.54
C GLY A 99 -10.42 -10.59 12.17
N GLU A 100 -11.23 -10.49 11.12
CA GLU A 100 -10.82 -10.24 9.75
C GLU A 100 -10.08 -8.89 9.68
N ARG A 101 -8.78 -8.89 9.97
CA ARG A 101 -8.00 -7.66 10.11
C ARG A 101 -7.50 -7.23 8.73
N GLN A 102 -8.27 -6.34 8.12
CA GLN A 102 -7.84 -5.56 6.96
C GLN A 102 -6.61 -4.73 7.36
N GLY A 103 -5.50 -4.92 6.66
CA GLY A 103 -4.36 -4.02 6.71
C GLY A 103 -4.70 -2.74 5.96
N ILE A 104 -4.48 -1.58 6.58
CA ILE A 104 -4.50 -0.29 5.87
C ILE A 104 -3.05 0.15 5.71
N ALA A 105 -2.62 0.34 4.47
CA ALA A 105 -1.37 1.02 4.17
C ALA A 105 -1.68 2.32 3.42
N ALA A 106 -0.99 3.39 3.80
CA ALA A 106 -1.16 4.69 3.18
C ALA A 106 0.21 5.29 2.84
N MET A 107 0.28 5.94 1.68
CA MET A 107 1.50 6.57 1.17
C MET A 107 1.17 7.99 0.70
N CYS A 108 2.11 8.91 0.90
CA CYS A 108 2.05 10.29 0.41
C CYS A 108 3.35 10.57 -0.36
N THR A 109 3.27 11.05 -1.60
CA THR A 109 4.46 11.34 -2.43
C THR A 109 5.21 12.60 -1.98
N ARG A 110 4.66 13.43 -1.08
CA ARG A 110 5.42 14.55 -0.48
C ARG A 110 6.59 14.05 0.35
N SER A 111 7.77 14.63 0.07
CA SER A 111 9.00 14.46 0.85
C SER A 111 8.72 14.53 2.36
N THR A 112 9.22 13.51 3.07
CA THR A 112 9.12 13.33 4.53
C THR A 112 9.56 14.55 5.36
N ARG A 113 10.28 15.53 4.78
CA ARG A 113 10.72 16.75 5.47
C ARG A 113 9.58 17.71 5.83
N GLN A 114 8.49 17.76 5.06
CA GLN A 114 7.43 18.77 5.30
C GLN A 114 6.39 18.35 6.36
N ARG A 115 6.33 17.06 6.76
CA ARG A 115 5.35 16.60 7.78
C ARG A 115 5.88 16.64 9.21
N GLN A 116 7.19 16.56 9.45
CA GLN A 116 7.73 16.71 10.81
C GLN A 116 7.49 18.11 11.40
N ALA A 117 7.25 19.12 10.55
CA ALA A 117 6.90 20.47 10.99
C ALA A 117 5.41 20.63 11.39
N ALA A 118 4.52 19.71 10.98
CA ALA A 118 3.07 19.85 11.15
C ALA A 118 2.43 18.81 12.09
N ALA A 119 3.05 17.65 12.28
CA ALA A 119 2.50 16.58 13.13
C ALA A 119 3.21 16.55 14.49
N GLY A 120 2.74 17.39 15.41
CA GLY A 120 2.94 17.18 16.83
C GLY A 120 2.38 15.80 17.23
N ALA A 121 3.28 14.95 17.71
CA ALA A 121 3.05 13.79 18.58
C ALA A 121 1.70 13.04 18.44
N GLN A 122 1.63 12.06 17.53
CA GLN A 122 0.80 10.87 17.80
C GLN A 122 1.40 9.63 17.14
N LYS A 123 1.84 8.68 17.97
CA LYS A 123 2.37 7.37 17.56
C LYS A 123 1.24 6.54 16.98
N SER A 124 1.11 6.54 15.65
CA SER A 124 0.27 5.60 14.91
C SER A 124 1.16 4.61 14.14
N PRO A 125 0.70 3.37 13.89
CA PRO A 125 1.53 2.28 13.40
C PRO A 125 1.69 2.38 11.87
N TRP A 126 2.29 3.47 11.39
CA TRP A 126 2.49 3.70 9.97
C TRP A 126 3.88 3.24 9.54
N ILE A 127 3.93 2.47 8.46
CA ILE A 127 5.15 2.12 7.76
C ILE A 127 5.66 3.41 7.10
N SER A 128 6.81 3.90 7.57
CA SER A 128 7.50 5.06 7.02
C SER A 128 8.49 4.60 5.95
N VAL A 129 8.22 4.90 4.68
CA VAL A 129 9.17 4.71 3.57
C VAL A 129 9.87 6.04 3.30
N ARG A 130 11.21 6.05 3.29
CA ARG A 130 12.01 7.21 2.89
C ARG A 130 12.32 7.07 1.41
N SER A 131 11.89 8.01 0.59
CA SER A 131 12.38 8.15 -0.79
C SER A 131 13.73 8.87 -0.74
N ALA A 132 14.71 8.36 -1.49
CA ALA A 132 15.99 9.01 -1.74
C ALA A 132 15.81 10.29 -2.57
#